data_AF-A0A2V1GSY6-F1
#
_entry.id   AF-A0A2V1GSY6-F1
#
_cell.length_a   1.000
_cell.length_b   1.000
_cell.length_c   1.000
_cell.angle_alpha   90.00
_cell.angle_beta   90.00
_cell.angle_gamma   90.00
#
_symmetry.space_group_name_H-M   'P 1'
#
loop_
_entity.id
_entity.type
_entity.pdbx_description
1 polymer ?
#
loop_
_entity_poly.entity_id
_entity_poly.type
_entity_poly.pdbx_seq_one_letter_code
_entity_poly.pdbx_strand_id
1 'polypeptide(L)'
;MTKTERLLLAISQSVQAGGGVYSNQELAFLIGQPYSAAFTKFLADCVKKGVLLRVAQGIYQSALTPPDPATAIYQTLKKLRRGVLNYISLESQLSYAGEISQVPFDQITVITKGRSGTFQTFYGAIEFTHTRKALDQISTELYFDPDINMYRASVEQAVADLKACNRNLHLLEK
;
A
#
# COMPACT_ATOMS: atom_id res chain seq x y z
N MET A 1 -13.01 -16.10 25.87
CA MET A 1 -12.58 -15.74 24.51
C MET A 1 -11.12 -16.12 24.30
N THR A 2 -10.83 -16.98 23.33
CA THR A 2 -9.45 -17.36 22.95
C THR A 2 -8.69 -16.16 22.37
N LYS A 3 -7.36 -16.26 22.28
CA LYS A 3 -6.53 -15.18 21.67
C LYS A 3 -6.89 -14.95 20.21
N THR A 4 -7.22 -16.01 19.48
CA THR A 4 -7.67 -15.96 18.08
C THR A 4 -9.04 -15.29 17.96
N GLU A 5 -9.99 -15.61 18.84
CA GLU A 5 -11.30 -14.95 18.85
C GLU A 5 -11.19 -13.45 19.14
N ARG A 6 -10.34 -13.05 20.10
CA ARG A 6 -10.07 -11.62 20.37
C ARG A 6 -9.49 -10.90 19.15
N LEU A 7 -8.57 -11.55 18.44
CA LEU A 7 -7.99 -11.03 17.21
C LEU A 7 -9.04 -10.84 16.11
N LEU A 8 -9.87 -11.85 15.86
CA LEU A 8 -10.93 -11.77 14.84
C LEU A 8 -11.98 -10.72 15.19
N LEU A 9 -12.38 -10.62 16.45
CA LEU A 9 -13.31 -9.59 16.91
C LEU A 9 -12.73 -8.19 16.70
N ALA A 10 -11.48 -7.96 17.11
CA ALA A 10 -10.82 -6.66 16.96
C ALA A 10 -10.64 -6.28 15.47
N ILE A 11 -10.32 -7.24 14.60
CA ILE A 11 -10.23 -7.00 13.16
C ILE A 11 -11.62 -6.67 12.58
N SER A 12 -12.65 -7.45 12.92
CA SER A 12 -14.02 -7.20 12.45
C SER A 12 -14.51 -5.79 12.81
N GLN A 13 -14.26 -5.36 14.06
CA GLN A 13 -14.60 -4.01 14.52
C GLN A 13 -13.81 -2.91 13.79
N SER A 14 -12.52 -3.14 13.51
CA SER A 14 -11.69 -2.14 12.82
C SER A 14 -11.97 -2.04 11.32
N VAL A 15 -12.43 -3.10 10.67
CA VAL A 15 -12.89 -3.05 9.27
C VAL A 15 -14.05 -2.06 9.11
N GLN A 16 -14.99 -2.02 10.07
CA GLN A 16 -16.10 -1.06 10.06
C GLN A 16 -15.63 0.41 10.19
N ALA A 17 -14.41 0.62 10.71
CA ALA A 17 -13.78 1.93 10.85
C ALA A 17 -12.80 2.26 9.70
N GLY A 18 -12.85 1.51 8.58
CA GLY A 18 -11.98 1.73 7.41
C GLY A 18 -10.61 1.02 7.48
N GLY A 19 -10.44 0.09 8.42
CA GLY A 19 -9.30 -0.83 8.44
C GLY A 19 -9.44 -1.98 7.44
N GLY A 20 -8.49 -2.91 7.46
CA GLY A 20 -8.63 -4.20 6.78
C GLY A 20 -7.30 -4.86 6.39
N VAL A 21 -6.26 -4.06 6.24
CA VAL A 21 -4.87 -4.52 6.26
C VAL A 21 -4.21 -4.07 7.56
N TYR A 22 -3.34 -4.89 8.15
CA TYR A 22 -2.69 -4.62 9.45
C TYR A 22 -1.25 -5.10 9.50
N SER A 23 -0.38 -4.31 10.12
CA SER A 23 0.99 -4.70 10.48
C SER A 23 1.01 -5.53 11.76
N ASN A 24 2.13 -6.22 12.02
CA ASN A 24 2.35 -6.94 13.28
C ASN A 24 2.10 -6.05 14.51
N GLN A 25 2.54 -4.79 14.45
CA GLN A 25 2.46 -3.86 15.57
C GLN A 25 1.02 -3.41 15.80
N GLU A 26 0.27 -3.14 14.74
CA GLU A 26 -1.16 -2.79 14.84
C GLU A 26 -1.97 -3.97 15.37
N LEU A 27 -1.73 -5.19 14.90
CA LEU A 27 -2.42 -6.37 15.44
C LEU A 27 -2.10 -6.61 16.92
N ALA A 28 -0.85 -6.38 17.34
CA ALA A 28 -0.46 -6.48 18.75
C ALA A 28 -1.21 -5.43 19.59
N PHE A 29 -1.24 -4.19 19.11
CA PHE A 29 -1.94 -3.07 19.73
C PHE A 29 -3.45 -3.33 19.84
N LEU A 30 -4.10 -3.75 18.76
CA LEU A 30 -5.55 -4.00 18.68
C LEU A 30 -6.06 -4.98 19.72
N ILE A 31 -5.24 -5.95 20.13
CA ILE A 31 -5.64 -6.96 21.14
C ILE A 31 -4.96 -6.76 22.51
N GLY A 32 -4.30 -5.61 22.72
CA GLY A 32 -3.63 -5.27 23.98
C GLY A 32 -2.51 -6.25 24.32
N GLN A 33 -1.65 -6.57 23.36
CA GLN A 33 -0.52 -7.47 23.53
C GLN A 33 0.80 -6.78 23.16
N PRO A 34 1.92 -7.13 23.83
CA PRO A 34 3.22 -6.62 23.43
C PRO A 34 3.63 -7.21 22.07
N TYR A 35 4.18 -6.37 21.21
CA TYR A 35 4.85 -6.84 20.01
C TYR A 35 6.12 -7.61 20.41
N SER A 36 6.13 -8.93 20.16
CA SER A 36 7.18 -9.85 20.59
C SER A 36 7.35 -11.00 19.59
N ALA A 37 8.46 -11.73 19.68
CA ALA A 37 8.70 -12.93 18.86
C ALA A 37 7.58 -13.98 19.05
N ALA A 38 7.08 -14.16 20.27
CA ALA A 38 5.96 -15.03 20.57
C ALA A 38 4.67 -14.55 19.88
N PHE A 39 4.45 -13.23 19.79
CA PHE A 39 3.32 -12.68 19.05
C PHE A 39 3.46 -12.91 17.54
N THR A 40 4.65 -12.73 16.97
CA THR A 40 4.91 -13.04 15.56
C THR A 40 4.69 -14.52 15.25
N LYS A 41 5.11 -15.43 16.14
CA LYS A 41 4.81 -16.87 16.01
C LYS A 41 3.32 -17.15 16.04
N PHE A 42 2.58 -16.52 16.97
CA PHE A 42 1.12 -16.63 17.03
C PHE A 42 0.45 -16.20 15.72
N LEU A 43 0.88 -15.07 15.11
CA LEU A 43 0.36 -14.64 13.81
C LEU A 43 0.69 -15.65 12.70
N ALA A 44 1.90 -16.22 12.69
CA ALA A 44 2.28 -17.25 11.73
C ALA A 44 1.41 -18.52 11.87
N ASP A 45 1.08 -18.90 13.10
CA ASP A 45 0.17 -20.03 13.35
C ASP A 45 -1.27 -19.70 12.92
N CYS A 46 -1.74 -18.46 13.10
CA CYS A 46 -3.01 -18.00 12.55
C CYS A 46 -3.05 -18.08 11.02
N VAL A 47 -1.95 -17.75 10.34
CA VAL A 47 -1.83 -17.91 8.88
C VAL A 47 -1.89 -19.39 8.47
N LYS A 48 -1.15 -20.27 9.17
CA LYS A 48 -1.18 -21.72 8.90
C LYS A 48 -2.59 -22.33 9.07
N LYS A 49 -3.37 -21.77 9.99
CA LYS A 49 -4.76 -22.19 10.27
C LYS A 49 -5.80 -21.52 9.35
N GLY A 50 -5.38 -20.67 8.41
CA GLY A 50 -6.29 -19.96 7.50
C GLY A 50 -7.13 -18.87 8.17
N VAL A 51 -6.76 -18.42 9.37
CA VAL A 51 -7.47 -17.33 10.08
C VAL A 51 -7.04 -15.96 9.52
N LEU A 52 -5.75 -15.82 9.24
CA LEU A 52 -5.19 -14.64 8.60
C LEU A 52 -4.62 -15.00 7.24
N LEU A 53 -4.65 -14.05 6.32
CA LEU A 53 -3.85 -14.11 5.10
C LEU A 53 -2.67 -13.14 5.23
N ARG A 54 -1.53 -13.55 4.70
CA ARG A 54 -0.33 -12.73 4.66
C ARG A 54 -0.33 -11.92 3.37
N VAL A 55 -0.43 -10.60 3.51
CA VAL A 55 -0.47 -9.66 2.37
C VAL A 55 0.93 -9.32 1.90
N ALA A 56 1.83 -9.09 2.85
CA ALA A 56 3.26 -8.83 2.62
C ALA A 56 4.08 -9.29 3.85
N GLN A 57 5.39 -9.07 3.87
CA GLN A 57 6.20 -9.32 5.07
C GLN A 57 5.73 -8.45 6.24
N GLY A 58 5.24 -9.10 7.30
CA GLY A 58 4.76 -8.43 8.51
C GLY A 58 3.44 -7.66 8.34
N ILE A 59 2.69 -7.96 7.28
CA ILE A 59 1.40 -7.35 6.95
C ILE A 59 0.38 -8.45 6.67
N TYR A 60 -0.79 -8.34 7.29
CA TYR A 60 -1.84 -9.36 7.30
C TYR A 60 -3.22 -8.75 7.09
N GLN A 61 -4.16 -9.61 6.70
CA GLN A 61 -5.60 -9.33 6.68
C GLN A 61 -6.36 -10.51 7.29
N SER A 62 -7.64 -10.31 7.61
CA SER A 62 -8.55 -11.40 7.97
C SER A 62 -8.91 -12.22 6.73
N ALA A 63 -8.94 -13.55 6.87
CA ALA A 63 -9.49 -14.42 5.84
C ALA A 63 -11.02 -14.41 5.82
N LEU A 64 -11.66 -14.09 6.96
CA LEU A 64 -13.12 -14.08 7.12
C LEU A 64 -13.74 -12.75 6.71
N THR A 65 -13.01 -11.66 6.91
CA THR A 65 -13.46 -10.28 6.67
C THR A 65 -12.39 -9.53 5.90
N PRO A 66 -12.15 -9.88 4.63
CA PRO A 66 -11.14 -9.20 3.82
C PRO A 66 -11.51 -7.73 3.60
N PRO A 67 -10.52 -6.83 3.43
CA PRO A 67 -10.78 -5.47 2.99
C PRO A 67 -11.37 -5.44 1.58
N ASP A 68 -11.94 -4.30 1.22
CA ASP A 68 -12.27 -3.99 -0.17
C ASP A 68 -11.02 -4.14 -1.07
N PRO A 69 -11.03 -5.06 -2.04
CA PRO A 69 -9.91 -5.26 -2.97
C PRO A 69 -9.47 -3.98 -3.70
N ALA A 70 -10.39 -3.06 -3.99
CA ALA A 70 -10.08 -1.82 -4.69
C ALA A 70 -9.15 -0.90 -3.88
N THR A 71 -9.23 -0.94 -2.55
CA THR A 71 -8.44 -0.07 -1.66
C THR A 71 -7.30 -0.81 -0.95
N ALA A 72 -7.34 -2.14 -0.88
CA ALA A 72 -6.44 -2.95 -0.09
C ALA A 72 -4.96 -2.84 -0.51
N ILE A 73 -4.68 -2.69 -1.82
CA ILE A 73 -3.31 -2.48 -2.30
C ILE A 73 -2.73 -1.14 -1.80
N TYR A 74 -3.55 -0.09 -1.75
CA TYR A 74 -3.16 1.23 -1.24
C TYR A 74 -3.00 1.23 0.29
N GLN A 75 -3.86 0.49 1.02
CA GLN A 75 -3.65 0.24 2.45
C GLN A 75 -2.32 -0.48 2.71
N THR A 76 -1.98 -1.45 1.87
CA THR A 76 -0.72 -2.22 1.94
C THR A 76 0.48 -1.32 1.68
N LEU A 77 0.43 -0.51 0.62
CA LEU A 77 1.44 0.49 0.26
C LEU A 77 1.79 1.38 1.46
N LYS A 78 0.76 1.97 2.09
CA LYS A 78 0.91 2.88 3.24
C LYS A 78 1.67 2.23 4.40
N LYS A 79 1.54 0.92 4.58
CA LYS A 79 2.25 0.17 5.64
C LYS A 79 3.66 -0.22 5.25
N LEU A 80 3.90 -0.60 3.98
CA LEU A 80 5.23 -0.94 3.47
C LEU A 80 6.20 0.25 3.54
N ARG A 81 5.69 1.47 3.29
CA ARG A 81 6.46 2.72 3.33
C ARG A 81 5.86 3.78 4.25
N ARG A 82 5.62 3.41 5.51
CA ARG A 82 5.18 4.36 6.54
C ARG A 82 6.25 5.40 6.89
N GLY A 83 5.81 6.57 7.38
CA GLY A 83 6.68 7.60 7.96
C GLY A 83 7.43 8.48 6.95
N VAL A 84 7.14 8.33 5.66
CA VAL A 84 7.68 9.17 4.57
C VAL A 84 6.56 9.55 3.61
N LEU A 85 6.76 10.62 2.85
CA LEU A 85 5.86 10.98 1.75
C LEU A 85 5.90 9.90 0.66
N ASN A 86 4.72 9.44 0.25
CA ASN A 86 4.51 8.58 -0.90
C ASN A 86 3.31 9.11 -1.69
N TYR A 87 3.38 9.08 -3.02
CA TYR A 87 2.28 9.47 -3.89
C TYR A 87 2.25 8.60 -5.15
N ILE A 88 1.05 8.37 -5.68
CA ILE A 88 0.87 7.64 -6.95
C ILE A 88 1.30 8.55 -8.09
N SER A 89 2.16 8.04 -8.97
CA SER A 89 2.75 8.80 -10.09
C SER A 89 3.05 7.84 -11.24
N LEU A 90 3.90 8.25 -12.18
CA LEU A 90 4.39 7.44 -13.29
C LEU A 90 3.23 6.81 -14.10
N GLU A 91 3.38 5.57 -14.57
CA GLU A 91 2.39 4.89 -15.40
C GLU A 91 1.04 4.72 -14.70
N SER A 92 1.03 4.48 -13.39
CA SER A 92 -0.23 4.27 -12.66
C SER A 92 -1.09 5.54 -12.60
N GLN A 93 -0.45 6.71 -12.46
CA GLN A 93 -1.19 7.98 -12.50
C GLN A 93 -1.62 8.34 -13.91
N LEU A 94 -0.75 8.12 -14.91
CA LEU A 94 -1.06 8.44 -16.30
C LEU A 94 -2.15 7.54 -16.87
N SER A 95 -2.18 6.27 -16.48
CA SER A 95 -3.26 5.37 -16.85
C SER A 95 -4.57 5.79 -16.19
N TYR A 96 -4.54 6.15 -14.90
CA TYR A 96 -5.71 6.67 -14.20
C TYR A 96 -6.27 7.94 -14.86
N ALA A 97 -5.40 8.83 -15.35
CA ALA A 97 -5.79 10.04 -16.08
C ALA A 97 -6.20 9.81 -17.54
N GLY A 98 -6.08 8.58 -18.07
CA GLY A 98 -6.39 8.27 -19.48
C GLY A 98 -5.34 8.75 -20.48
N GLU A 99 -4.14 9.09 -20.02
CA GLU A 99 -3.02 9.52 -20.87
C GLU A 99 -2.31 8.34 -21.54
N ILE A 100 -2.35 7.15 -20.93
CA ILE A 100 -1.81 5.91 -21.50
C ILE A 100 -2.83 4.78 -21.42
N SER A 101 -2.88 3.96 -22.48
CA SER A 101 -3.88 2.89 -22.61
C SER A 101 -3.54 1.62 -21.85
N GLN A 102 -2.28 1.42 -21.43
CA GLN A 102 -1.83 0.20 -20.76
C GLN A 102 -0.80 0.49 -19.66
N VAL A 103 -1.06 -0.06 -18.47
CA VAL A 103 -0.06 -0.30 -17.41
C VAL A 103 0.27 -1.80 -17.41
N PRO A 104 1.46 -2.21 -16.92
CA PRO A 104 1.69 -3.60 -16.57
C PRO A 104 0.56 -4.08 -15.65
N PHE A 105 -0.13 -5.16 -16.03
CA PHE A 105 -1.17 -5.77 -15.21
C PHE A 105 -0.63 -6.02 -13.79
N ASP A 106 -1.46 -5.73 -12.78
CA ASP A 106 -1.20 -6.01 -11.37
C ASP A 106 0.00 -5.25 -10.75
N GLN A 107 0.34 -4.06 -11.25
CA GLN A 107 1.39 -3.23 -10.65
C GLN A 107 0.95 -1.79 -10.39
N ILE A 108 1.24 -1.29 -9.20
CA ILE A 108 1.16 0.14 -8.88
C ILE A 108 2.54 0.78 -8.75
N THR A 109 2.68 1.96 -9.34
CA THR A 109 3.91 2.75 -9.37
C THR A 109 3.77 3.96 -8.46
N VAL A 110 4.77 4.16 -7.62
CA VAL A 110 4.72 5.07 -6.48
C VAL A 110 6.03 5.81 -6.39
N ILE A 111 5.97 7.13 -6.26
CA ILE A 111 7.14 7.92 -5.90
C ILE A 111 7.20 8.07 -4.39
N THR A 112 8.40 7.95 -3.83
CA THR A 112 8.63 8.01 -2.38
C THR A 112 9.81 8.90 -2.01
N LYS A 113 9.75 9.54 -0.84
CA LYS A 113 10.94 10.11 -0.18
C LYS A 113 11.76 9.07 0.59
N GLY A 114 11.24 7.85 0.74
CA GLY A 114 11.96 6.71 1.31
C GLY A 114 12.85 5.97 0.31
N ARG A 115 13.28 4.75 0.65
CA ARG A 115 14.10 3.91 -0.25
C ARG A 115 13.27 3.37 -1.42
N SER A 116 13.89 3.23 -2.59
CA SER A 116 13.29 2.48 -3.71
C SER A 116 13.12 1.00 -3.36
N GLY A 117 12.28 0.30 -4.10
CA GLY A 117 12.13 -1.15 -4.03
C GLY A 117 10.77 -1.63 -4.53
N THR A 118 10.73 -2.87 -4.98
CA THR A 118 9.50 -3.53 -5.47
C THR A 118 9.06 -4.60 -4.49
N PHE A 119 7.77 -4.62 -4.16
CA PHE A 119 7.18 -5.57 -3.24
C PHE A 119 6.09 -6.35 -3.95
N GLN A 120 6.27 -7.66 -4.06
CA GLN A 120 5.20 -8.57 -4.46
C GLN A 120 4.26 -8.75 -3.27
N THR A 121 2.97 -8.45 -3.47
CA THR A 121 1.95 -8.56 -2.43
C THR A 121 0.80 -9.44 -2.91
N PHE A 122 -0.07 -9.83 -1.98
CA PHE A 122 -1.30 -10.56 -2.31
C PHE A 122 -2.20 -9.80 -3.31
N TYR A 123 -2.12 -8.47 -3.35
CA TYR A 123 -2.96 -7.61 -4.21
C TYR A 123 -2.27 -7.14 -5.49
N GLY A 124 -1.06 -7.63 -5.79
CA GLY A 124 -0.24 -7.17 -6.90
C GLY A 124 1.08 -6.55 -6.44
N ALA A 125 1.89 -6.12 -7.40
CA ALA A 125 3.20 -5.53 -7.19
C ALA A 125 3.08 -4.04 -6.83
N ILE A 126 3.90 -3.61 -5.87
CA ILE A 126 4.03 -2.20 -5.48
C ILE A 126 5.48 -1.79 -5.73
N GLU A 127 5.69 -0.91 -6.70
CA GLU A 127 7.01 -0.36 -7.03
C GLU A 127 7.17 1.04 -6.45
N PHE A 128 8.13 1.18 -5.55
CA PHE A 128 8.55 2.46 -5.01
C PHE A 128 9.81 2.95 -5.73
N THR A 129 9.73 4.17 -6.26
CA THR A 129 10.87 4.88 -6.83
C THR A 129 11.20 6.10 -5.99
N HIS A 130 12.43 6.15 -5.47
CA HIS A 130 12.91 7.28 -4.68
C HIS A 130 13.04 8.54 -5.54
N THR A 131 12.51 9.66 -5.06
CA THR A 131 12.74 10.98 -5.67
C THR A 131 13.67 11.85 -4.84
N ARG A 132 14.66 12.44 -5.54
CA ARG A 132 15.55 13.46 -4.99
C ARG A 132 14.96 14.87 -5.08
N LYS A 133 13.83 15.06 -5.80
CA LYS A 133 13.13 16.35 -5.87
C LYS A 133 12.81 16.86 -4.45
N ALA A 134 12.90 18.17 -4.27
CA ALA A 134 12.61 18.80 -2.99
C ALA A 134 11.09 18.81 -2.73
N LEU A 135 10.68 18.92 -1.46
CA LEU A 135 9.26 18.79 -1.10
C LEU A 135 8.43 19.95 -1.64
N ASP A 136 8.96 21.16 -1.63
CA ASP A 136 8.37 22.36 -2.22
C ASP A 136 8.06 22.18 -3.70
N GLN A 137 8.98 21.58 -4.46
CA GLN A 137 8.81 21.29 -5.89
C GLN A 137 7.74 20.23 -6.19
N ILE A 138 7.53 19.29 -5.28
CA ILE A 138 6.57 18.20 -5.47
C ILE A 138 5.19 18.63 -4.97
N SER A 139 5.12 19.28 -3.81
CA SER A 139 3.87 19.49 -3.06
C SER A 139 2.82 20.32 -3.80
N THR A 140 3.23 21.22 -4.69
CA THR A 140 2.33 22.03 -5.53
C THR A 140 1.61 21.23 -6.60
N GLU A 141 2.17 20.08 -6.97
CA GLU A 141 1.68 19.21 -8.05
C GLU A 141 1.04 17.92 -7.51
N LEU A 142 0.73 17.86 -6.22
CA LEU A 142 0.02 16.74 -5.61
C LEU A 142 -1.42 17.12 -5.26
N TYR A 143 -2.34 16.22 -5.54
CA TYR A 143 -3.71 16.29 -5.04
C TYR A 143 -4.04 15.06 -4.21
N PHE A 144 -4.91 15.24 -3.22
CA PHE A 144 -5.37 14.13 -2.38
C PHE A 144 -6.55 13.43 -3.05
N ASP A 145 -6.43 12.12 -3.28
CA ASP A 145 -7.50 11.25 -3.76
C ASP A 145 -8.21 10.63 -2.54
N PRO A 146 -9.48 11.01 -2.26
CA PRO A 146 -10.22 10.50 -1.12
C PRO A 146 -10.60 9.02 -1.26
N ASP A 147 -10.70 8.48 -2.49
CA ASP A 147 -11.16 7.11 -2.74
C ASP A 147 -10.11 6.09 -2.31
N ILE A 148 -8.82 6.40 -2.50
CA ILE A 148 -7.69 5.56 -2.06
C ILE A 148 -7.01 6.08 -0.80
N ASN A 149 -7.44 7.25 -0.31
CA ASN A 149 -6.87 7.95 0.85
C ASN A 149 -5.34 8.07 0.72
N MET A 150 -4.90 8.64 -0.39
CA MET A 150 -3.50 8.87 -0.75
C MET A 150 -3.35 10.07 -1.69
N TYR A 151 -2.14 10.62 -1.76
CA TYR A 151 -1.80 11.62 -2.77
C TYR A 151 -1.54 11.00 -4.15
N ARG A 152 -1.96 11.72 -5.18
CA ARG A 152 -1.63 11.49 -6.59
C ARG A 152 -0.88 12.70 -7.14
N ALA A 153 0.00 12.46 -8.10
CA ALA A 153 0.61 13.52 -8.89
C ALA A 153 -0.39 14.09 -9.92
N SER A 154 -0.24 15.37 -10.26
CA SER A 154 -0.78 15.91 -11.51
C SER A 154 -0.25 15.13 -12.71
N VAL A 155 -0.90 15.29 -13.87
CA VAL A 155 -0.43 14.65 -15.11
C VAL A 155 0.96 15.17 -15.47
N GLU A 156 1.18 16.47 -15.33
CA GLU A 156 2.44 17.16 -15.58
C GLU A 156 3.57 16.58 -14.71
N GLN A 157 3.29 16.41 -13.41
CA GLN A 157 4.27 15.85 -12.48
C GLN A 157 4.50 14.36 -12.73
N ALA A 158 3.48 13.59 -13.11
CA ALA A 158 3.64 12.18 -13.47
C ALA A 158 4.53 12.00 -14.71
N VAL A 159 4.36 12.85 -15.74
CA VAL A 159 5.26 12.90 -16.90
C VAL A 159 6.67 13.33 -16.50
N ALA A 160 6.81 14.33 -15.64
CA ALA A 160 8.11 14.77 -15.14
C ALA A 160 8.82 13.69 -14.31
N ASP A 161 8.07 12.88 -13.57
CA ASP A 161 8.59 11.73 -12.82
C ASP A 161 9.00 10.60 -13.78
N LEU A 162 8.23 10.29 -14.82
CA LEU A 162 8.62 9.31 -15.86
C LEU A 162 9.96 9.68 -16.49
N LYS A 163 10.09 10.95 -16.91
CA LYS A 163 11.31 11.50 -17.51
C LYS A 163 12.49 11.41 -16.54
N ALA A 164 12.30 11.80 -15.28
CA ALA A 164 13.34 11.74 -14.27
C ALA A 164 13.81 10.30 -13.95
N CYS A 165 12.93 9.32 -14.14
CA CYS A 165 13.23 7.91 -13.93
C CYS A 165 13.77 7.20 -15.18
N ASN A 166 13.95 7.91 -16.31
CA ASN A 166 14.32 7.35 -17.62
C ASN A 166 13.42 6.15 -18.04
N ARG A 167 12.12 6.24 -17.76
CA ARG A 167 11.13 5.20 -18.15
C ARG A 167 10.66 5.43 -19.59
N ASN A 168 10.08 4.40 -20.21
CA ASN A 168 9.69 4.42 -21.62
C ASN A 168 8.64 5.50 -21.89
N LEU A 169 9.06 6.60 -22.51
CA LEU A 169 8.19 7.72 -22.89
C LEU A 169 7.29 7.41 -24.09
N HIS A 170 7.60 6.36 -24.86
CA HIS A 170 6.75 5.87 -25.95
C HIS A 170 5.33 5.51 -25.51
N LEU A 171 5.11 5.28 -24.20
CA LEU A 171 3.77 5.06 -23.66
C LEU A 171 2.85 6.29 -23.79
N LEU A 172 3.42 7.48 -23.91
CA LEU A 172 2.69 8.76 -24.05
C LEU A 172 2.31 9.07 -25.50
N GLU A 173 2.80 8.29 -26.48
CA GLU A 173 2.51 8.46 -27.89
C GLU A 173 1.19 7.72 -28.19
N LYS A 174 0.14 8.48 -28.55
CA LYS A 174 -1.15 7.93 -29.00
C LYS A 174 -1.10 7.45 -30.44
#